data_AF-A0A821JEJ8-F1
#
_entry.id   AF-A0A821JEJ8-F1
#
_cell.length_a   1.000
_cell.length_b   1.000
_cell.length_c   1.000
_cell.angle_alpha   90.00
_cell.angle_beta   90.00
_cell.angle_gamma   90.00
#
_symmetry.space_group_name_H-M   'P 1'
#
loop_
_entity.id
_entity.type
_entity.pdbx_description
1 polymer ?
#
loop_
_entity_poly.entity_id
_entity_poly.type
_entity_poly.pdbx_seq_one_letter_code
_entity_poly.pdbx_strand_id
1 'polypeptide(L)'
;MRRKSLCKTTYMTTPDQKTELTSASKLFREAKNETVAQLVDDEARLIAKQDELEKKLYNVQLKGLSLVDTLETLLINFEKDADILRKDFTISNKRYWWIKIQAYAKKNAWTQLLEFGKKTNITYWI
;
A
#
# COMPACT_ATOMS: atom_id res chain seq x y z
N MET A 1 3.39 21.16 -3.17
CA MET A 1 2.40 20.42 -3.98
C MET A 1 1.60 19.51 -3.06
N ARG A 2 0.42 19.96 -2.61
CA ARG A 2 -0.50 19.12 -1.83
C ARG A 2 -1.07 18.06 -2.77
N ARG A 3 -0.79 16.77 -2.54
CA ARG A 3 -1.72 15.74 -3.00
C ARG A 3 -3.05 16.14 -2.38
N LYS A 4 -3.99 16.62 -3.19
CA LYS A 4 -5.37 16.80 -2.73
C LYS A 4 -5.75 15.48 -2.07
N SER A 5 -6.24 15.55 -0.83
CA SER A 5 -6.85 14.42 -0.14
C SER A 5 -8.05 13.96 -0.95
N LEU A 6 -7.79 13.24 -2.04
CA LEU A 6 -8.79 12.55 -2.82
C LEU A 6 -9.01 11.25 -2.07
N CYS A 7 -10.23 11.14 -1.53
CA CYS A 7 -10.80 9.93 -0.96
C CYS A 7 -10.26 9.54 0.42
N LYS A 8 -10.52 10.35 1.46
CA LYS A 8 -10.94 9.74 2.74
C LYS A 8 -12.39 9.31 2.59
N THR A 9 -12.67 8.38 1.69
CA THR A 9 -13.92 7.65 1.75
C THR A 9 -13.67 6.63 2.86
N THR A 10 -14.20 6.90 4.05
CA THR A 10 -14.31 5.89 5.09
C THR A 10 -15.25 4.81 4.58
N TYR A 11 -14.73 3.89 3.78
CA TYR A 11 -15.35 2.60 3.59
C TYR A 11 -15.14 1.88 4.92
N MET A 12 -16.20 1.83 5.73
CA MET A 12 -16.24 0.85 6.80
C MET A 12 -16.19 -0.51 6.10
N THR A 13 -15.03 -1.16 6.09
CA THR A 13 -14.88 -2.49 5.51
C THR A 13 -15.59 -3.51 6.37
N THR A 14 -16.89 -3.64 6.10
CA THR A 14 -17.74 -4.71 6.59
C THR A 14 -17.26 -6.03 5.98
N PRO A 15 -17.51 -7.18 6.63
CA PRO A 15 -17.28 -8.50 6.04
C PRO A 15 -17.89 -8.64 4.64
N ASP A 16 -18.97 -7.89 4.39
CA ASP A 16 -19.70 -7.83 3.13
C ASP A 16 -18.86 -7.27 1.96
N GLN A 17 -17.92 -6.36 2.21
CA GLN A 17 -17.10 -5.81 1.11
C GLN A 17 -16.24 -6.88 0.41
N LYS A 18 -15.72 -7.86 1.16
CA LYS A 18 -14.92 -8.95 0.58
C LYS A 18 -15.78 -9.90 -0.26
N THR A 19 -17.01 -10.16 0.19
CA THR A 19 -17.94 -11.04 -0.53
C THR A 19 -18.46 -10.35 -1.80
N GLU A 20 -18.69 -9.04 -1.75
CA GLU A 20 -19.02 -8.20 -2.91
C GLU A 20 -17.89 -8.20 -3.94
N LEU A 21 -16.63 -8.02 -3.54
CA LEU A 21 -15.48 -8.05 -4.45
C LEU A 21 -15.30 -9.44 -5.10
N THR A 22 -15.52 -10.51 -4.34
CA THR A 22 -15.47 -11.87 -4.88
C THR A 22 -16.56 -12.10 -5.93
N SER A 23 -17.77 -11.61 -5.66
CA SER A 23 -18.90 -11.63 -6.61
C SER A 23 -18.58 -10.82 -7.87
N ALA A 24 -18.01 -9.62 -7.71
CA ALA A 24 -17.62 -8.76 -8.81
C ALA A 24 -16.53 -9.39 -9.69
N SER A 25 -15.50 -10.01 -9.09
CA SER A 25 -14.46 -10.74 -9.83
C SER A 25 -15.05 -11.83 -10.73
N LYS A 26 -16.02 -12.60 -10.22
CA LYS A 26 -16.73 -13.62 -11.01
C LYS A 26 -17.45 -13.01 -12.22
N LEU A 27 -18.18 -11.91 -12.02
CA LEU A 27 -18.88 -11.21 -13.10
C LEU A 27 -17.91 -10.67 -14.16
N PHE A 28 -16.74 -10.16 -13.76
CA PHE A 28 -15.73 -9.68 -14.71
C PHE A 28 -15.09 -10.79 -15.52
N ARG A 29 -14.89 -11.98 -14.93
CA ARG A 29 -14.44 -13.17 -15.66
C ARG A 29 -15.50 -13.65 -16.65
N GLU A 30 -16.78 -13.65 -16.26
CA GLU A 30 -17.90 -13.94 -17.16
C GLU A 30 -17.97 -12.95 -18.33
N ALA A 31 -17.64 -11.68 -18.09
CA ALA A 31 -17.53 -10.63 -19.11
C ALA A 31 -16.23 -10.69 -19.94
N LYS A 32 -15.36 -11.69 -19.76
CA LYS A 32 -14.04 -11.86 -20.41
C LYS A 32 -13.07 -10.69 -20.17
N ASN A 33 -13.27 -9.93 -19.09
CA ASN A 33 -12.40 -8.83 -18.69
C ASN A 33 -11.40 -9.32 -17.62
N GLU A 34 -10.46 -10.16 -18.04
CA GLU A 34 -9.47 -10.81 -17.15
C GLU A 34 -8.61 -9.80 -16.38
N THR A 35 -8.24 -8.68 -17.00
CA THR A 35 -7.44 -7.63 -16.35
C THR A 35 -8.17 -7.00 -15.17
N VAL A 36 -9.46 -6.73 -15.32
CA VAL A 36 -10.28 -6.13 -14.26
C VAL A 36 -10.55 -7.16 -13.16
N ALA A 37 -10.79 -8.42 -13.52
CA ALA A 37 -10.94 -9.49 -12.55
C ALA A 37 -9.68 -9.65 -11.67
N GLN A 38 -8.48 -9.62 -12.28
CA GLN A 38 -7.21 -9.65 -11.55
C GLN A 38 -7.05 -8.47 -10.59
N LEU A 39 -7.40 -7.25 -11.02
CA LEU A 39 -7.34 -6.07 -10.16
C LEU A 39 -8.27 -6.17 -8.94
N VAL A 40 -9.46 -6.75 -9.13
CA VAL A 40 -10.42 -6.97 -8.04
C VAL A 40 -9.92 -8.05 -7.07
N ASP A 41 -9.30 -9.12 -7.59
CA ASP A 41 -8.68 -10.16 -6.76
C ASP A 41 -7.50 -9.60 -5.94
N ASP A 42 -6.68 -8.74 -6.55
CA ASP A 42 -5.57 -8.07 -5.87
C ASP A 42 -6.06 -7.11 -4.77
N GLU A 43 -7.15 -6.38 -5.01
CA GLU A 43 -7.76 -5.52 -3.99
C GLU A 43 -8.33 -6.35 -2.82
N ALA A 44 -9.01 -7.46 -3.11
CA ALA A 44 -9.49 -8.38 -2.07
C ALA A 44 -8.33 -8.94 -1.23
N ARG A 45 -7.20 -9.27 -1.87
CA ARG A 45 -5.97 -9.71 -1.22
C ARG A 45 -5.35 -8.59 -0.36
N LEU A 46 -5.36 -7.35 -0.82
CA LEU A 46 -4.88 -6.20 -0.06
C LEU A 46 -5.68 -6.00 1.23
N ILE A 47 -7.02 -6.03 1.15
CA ILE A 47 -7.89 -5.87 2.32
C ILE A 47 -7.63 -6.99 3.34
N ALA A 48 -7.44 -8.24 2.89
CA ALA A 48 -7.09 -9.34 3.79
C ALA A 48 -5.76 -9.09 4.53
N LYS A 49 -4.75 -8.55 3.83
CA LYS A 49 -3.46 -8.19 4.43
C LYS A 49 -3.56 -7.00 5.38
N GLN A 50 -4.36 -6.00 5.06
CA GLN A 50 -4.62 -4.87 5.95
C GLN A 50 -5.25 -5.36 7.26
N ASP A 51 -6.22 -6.28 7.21
CA ASP A 51 -6.82 -6.88 8.42
C ASP A 51 -5.80 -7.64 9.28
N GLU A 52 -4.92 -8.42 8.66
CA GLU A 52 -3.84 -9.14 9.37
C GLU A 52 -2.89 -8.15 10.06
N LEU A 53 -2.53 -7.07 9.36
CA LEU A 53 -1.63 -6.04 9.87
C LEU A 53 -2.25 -5.22 10.99
N GLU A 54 -3.53 -4.85 10.90
CA GLU A 54 -4.22 -4.13 11.98
C GLU A 54 -4.37 -5.00 13.25
N LYS A 55 -4.58 -6.30 13.11
CA LYS A 55 -4.60 -7.24 14.24
C LYS A 55 -3.22 -7.40 14.89
N LYS A 56 -2.16 -7.39 14.09
CA LYS A 56 -0.77 -7.52 14.55
C LYS A 56 -0.23 -6.23 15.15
N LEU A 57 -0.53 -5.10 14.52
CA LEU A 57 -0.02 -3.77 14.82
C LEU A 57 -1.14 -2.96 15.46
N TYR A 58 -1.22 -3.01 16.79
CA TYR A 58 -2.18 -2.21 17.56
C TYR A 58 -2.04 -0.72 17.22
N ASN A 59 -3.16 0.02 17.17
CA ASN A 59 -3.24 1.47 16.87
C ASN A 59 -2.86 1.91 15.44
N VAL A 60 -2.96 1.03 14.44
CA VAL A 60 -2.84 1.43 13.02
C VAL A 60 -4.16 1.23 12.30
N GLN A 61 -4.61 2.22 11.54
CA GLN A 61 -5.75 2.12 10.63
C GLN A 61 -5.23 2.03 9.20
N LEU A 62 -5.37 0.86 8.59
CA LEU A 62 -4.90 0.53 7.25
C LEU A 62 -6.05 0.19 6.29
N LYS A 63 -7.20 -0.24 6.81
CA LYS A 63 -8.38 -0.59 5.98
C LYS A 63 -8.80 0.56 5.06
N GLY A 64 -9.06 0.23 3.80
CA GLY A 64 -9.55 1.16 2.79
C GLY A 64 -8.50 2.13 2.24
N LEU A 65 -7.24 2.01 2.67
CA LEU A 65 -6.13 2.73 2.06
C LEU A 65 -5.68 2.01 0.78
N SER A 66 -5.18 2.78 -0.19
CA SER A 66 -4.48 2.20 -1.32
C SER A 66 -3.22 1.47 -0.85
N LEU A 67 -2.70 0.52 -1.66
CA LEU A 67 -1.42 -0.15 -1.36
C LEU A 67 -0.29 0.86 -1.10
N VAL A 68 -0.26 1.96 -1.85
CA VAL A 68 0.74 3.02 -1.68
C VAL A 68 0.57 3.74 -0.35
N ASP A 69 -0.65 4.13 0.00
CA ASP A 69 -0.91 4.84 1.25
C ASP A 69 -0.73 3.92 2.47
N THR A 70 -1.01 2.63 2.32
CA THR A 70 -0.72 1.58 3.31
C THR A 70 0.78 1.50 3.57
N LEU A 71 1.60 1.46 2.52
CA LEU A 71 3.07 1.45 2.63
C LEU A 71 3.60 2.75 3.22
N GLU A 72 3.09 3.91 2.80
CA GLU A 72 3.48 5.21 3.39
C GLU A 72 3.18 5.25 4.89
N THR A 73 2.06 4.68 5.32
CA THR A 73 1.67 4.60 6.75
C THR A 73 2.57 3.65 7.53
N LEU A 74 2.88 2.47 6.98
CA LEU A 74 3.74 1.47 7.61
C LEU A 74 5.20 1.92 7.68
N LEU A 75 5.72 2.62 6.68
CA LEU A 75 7.12 3.07 6.62
C LEU A 75 7.55 4.00 7.77
N ILE A 76 6.58 4.61 8.46
CA ILE A 76 6.83 5.55 9.54
C ILE A 76 7.19 4.82 10.84
N ASN A 77 6.47 3.75 11.16
CA ASN A 77 6.55 3.08 12.47
C ASN A 77 6.93 1.59 12.36
N PHE A 78 6.75 0.98 11.19
CA PHE A 78 6.82 -0.47 10.96
C PHE A 78 7.52 -0.78 9.62
N GLU A 79 8.76 -0.31 9.46
CA GLU A 79 9.52 -0.45 8.20
C GLU A 79 9.71 -1.91 7.77
N LYS A 80 9.87 -2.84 8.72
CA LYS A 80 10.01 -4.27 8.44
C LYS A 80 8.74 -4.87 7.82
N ASP A 81 7.57 -4.52 8.35
CA ASP A 81 6.28 -4.98 7.82
C ASP A 81 6.00 -4.35 6.45
N ALA A 82 6.42 -3.09 6.23
CA ALA A 82 6.35 -2.46 4.92
C ALA A 82 7.21 -3.20 3.86
N ASP A 83 8.42 -3.64 4.22
CA ASP A 83 9.29 -4.42 3.32
C ASP A 83 8.71 -5.79 2.98
N ILE A 84 8.03 -6.44 3.93
CA ILE A 84 7.33 -7.72 3.70
C ILE A 84 6.14 -7.49 2.75
N LEU A 85 5.28 -6.52 3.06
CA LEU A 85 4.12 -6.18 2.22
C LEU A 85 4.55 -5.83 0.80
N ARG A 86 5.65 -5.10 0.65
CA ARG A 86 6.23 -4.76 -0.64
C ARG A 86 6.63 -6.01 -1.44
N LYS A 87 7.22 -7.01 -0.80
CA LYS A 87 7.60 -8.28 -1.45
C LYS A 87 6.37 -9.08 -1.86
N ASP A 88 5.33 -9.11 -1.03
CA ASP A 88 4.08 -9.82 -1.32
C ASP A 88 3.36 -9.30 -2.58
N PHE A 89 3.44 -7.99 -2.83
CA PHE A 89 2.87 -7.30 -4.00
C PHE A 89 3.90 -7.00 -5.09
N THR A 90 5.08 -7.64 -5.06
CA THR A 90 6.13 -7.57 -6.09
C THR A 90 6.51 -6.17 -6.56
N ILE A 91 6.47 -5.18 -5.67
CA ILE A 91 6.74 -3.78 -6.03
C ILE A 91 8.21 -3.58 -6.36
N SER A 92 8.48 -2.98 -7.53
CA SER A 92 9.83 -2.68 -7.99
C SER A 92 10.61 -1.79 -7.00
N ASN A 93 11.92 -2.03 -6.89
CA ASN A 93 12.81 -1.29 -5.98
C ASN A 93 12.67 0.23 -6.18
N LYS A 94 12.71 0.67 -7.44
CA LYS A 94 12.60 2.08 -7.81
C LYS A 94 11.29 2.70 -7.32
N ARG A 95 10.15 2.02 -7.50
CA ARG A 95 8.85 2.54 -7.05
C ARG A 95 8.80 2.64 -5.53
N TYR A 96 9.31 1.63 -4.84
CA TYR A 96 9.36 1.61 -3.39
C TYR A 96 10.24 2.73 -2.81
N TRP A 97 11.40 3.00 -3.43
CA TRP A 97 12.28 4.09 -3.00
C TRP A 97 11.59 5.46 -3.10
N TRP A 98 10.84 5.70 -4.17
CA TRP A 98 10.05 6.94 -4.29
C TRP A 98 9.02 7.07 -3.16
N ILE A 99 8.30 5.99 -2.84
CA ILE A 99 7.33 5.99 -1.73
C ILE A 99 8.04 6.27 -0.40
N LYS A 100 9.20 5.65 -0.17
CA LYS A 100 10.01 5.82 1.03
C LYS A 100 10.53 7.24 1.22
N ILE A 101 11.06 7.84 0.15
CA ILE A 101 11.49 9.24 0.14
C ILE A 101 10.31 10.17 0.45
N GLN A 102 9.15 9.95 -0.17
CA GLN A 102 7.95 10.75 0.08
C GLN A 102 7.44 10.60 1.52
N ALA A 103 7.47 9.39 2.08
CA ALA A 103 7.07 9.12 3.46
C ALA A 103 8.00 9.83 4.46
N TYR A 104 9.33 9.71 4.30
CA TYR A 104 10.29 10.38 5.17
C TYR A 104 10.23 11.91 5.04
N ALA A 105 10.04 12.44 3.83
CA ALA A 105 9.86 13.88 3.60
C ALA A 105 8.61 14.41 4.32
N LYS A 106 7.48 13.69 4.28
CA LYS A 106 6.25 14.08 4.99
C LYS A 106 6.41 14.12 6.51
N LYS A 107 7.33 13.34 7.06
CA LYS A 107 7.61 13.26 8.51
C LYS A 107 8.80 14.10 8.97
N ASN A 108 9.46 14.83 8.06
CA ASN A 108 10.69 15.56 8.34
C ASN A 108 11.80 14.65 8.93
N ALA A 109 11.78 13.37 8.55
CA ALA A 109 12.72 12.34 8.98
C ALA A 109 14.01 12.41 8.14
N TRP A 110 14.70 13.56 8.23
CA TRP A 110 15.83 13.89 7.36
C TRP A 110 17.05 12.99 7.59
N THR A 111 17.25 12.51 8.82
CA THR A 111 18.35 11.61 9.17
C THR A 111 18.19 10.25 8.51
N GLN A 112 17.00 9.65 8.60
CA GLN A 112 16.68 8.38 7.94
C GLN A 112 16.76 8.52 6.41
N LEU A 113 16.31 9.66 5.87
CA LEU A 113 16.42 9.95 4.44
C LEU A 113 17.88 10.04 3.98
N LEU A 114 18.75 10.68 4.76
CA LEU A 114 20.18 10.79 4.46
C LEU A 114 20.88 9.43 4.53
N GLU A 115 20.61 8.62 5.55
CA GLU A 115 21.12 7.25 5.66
C GLU A 115 20.67 6.39 4.48
N PHE A 116 19.40 6.51 4.10
CA PHE A 116 18.85 5.86 2.92
C PHE A 116 19.57 6.31 1.64
N GLY A 117 19.80 7.61 1.45
CA GLY A 117 20.52 8.14 0.29
C GLY A 117 22.01 7.74 0.22
N LYS A 118 22.66 7.48 1.37
CA LYS A 118 24.03 6.95 1.39
C LYS A 118 24.08 5.47 1.02
N LYS A 119 23.13 4.68 1.54
CA LYS A 119 23.05 3.23 1.30
C LYS A 119 22.60 2.90 -0.12
N THR A 120 21.66 3.68 -0.61
CA THR A 120 21.05 3.54 -1.93
C THR A 120 21.72 4.61 -2.76
N ASN A 121 22.71 4.23 -3.57
CA ASN A 121 23.54 5.13 -4.40
C ASN A 121 22.68 5.81 -5.49
N ILE A 122 21.71 6.62 -5.07
CA ILE A 122 20.67 7.28 -5.88
C ILE A 122 21.29 8.38 -6.73
N THR A 123 22.50 8.81 -6.40
CA THR A 123 23.29 9.81 -7.14
C THR A 123 23.68 9.38 -8.56
N TYR A 124 23.64 8.08 -8.90
CA TYR A 124 23.90 7.61 -10.27
C TYR A 124 22.66 7.65 -11.20
N TRP A 125 21.54 8.22 -10.74
CA TRP A 125 20.26 8.25 -11.47
C TRP A 125 19.64 9.64 -11.59
N ILE A 126 20.41 10.70 -11.31
CA ILE A 126 20.07 12.10 -11.61
C ILE A 126 21.07 12.62 -12.64
#